data_AF-A0AAW3ZMI7-F1
#
_entry.id   AF-A0AAW3ZMI7-F1
#
_cell.length_a   1.000
_cell.length_b   1.000
_cell.length_c   1.000
_cell.angle_alpha   90.00
_cell.angle_beta   90.00
_cell.angle_gamma   90.00
#
_symmetry.space_group_name_H-M   'P 1'
#
loop_
_entity.id
_entity.type
_entity.pdbx_description
1 polymer ?
#
loop_
_entity_poly.entity_id
_entity_poly.type
_entity_poly.pdbx_seq_one_letter_code
_entity_poly.pdbx_strand_id
1 'polypeptide(L)'
;MRAIGLGLVFFLLLVLGLTAIVMWVRKWLMPARPLTVHVRGAEPVPAVQGQTLLRALQSAGLKLPAACGGGGTCGQCRARVVQGGGEVLPTERARLSRAELKQGQRLACQLLLREDLEIQLDDALLKAEQWQCEVLQVTALAPLMREIVLQLPDALSFAFRPGSYVMVEAPSYRLAFSELQPPVEHRAIWQRLQLADLVAQSEAPVSRAYSLANVPADGGRRVVLLVRLALPPPNVIEALPGRVSSWLFARKPGDRVPVSGPFGDFAAQPGEREMVFIGGGVGMAPLRAMITDLLQTQHSQRRISFWYGARSQIELFYREQFDALAAEYGNFRWTVALSDPAAGDDWDGARGFIHEVLCQRYLRQHPAPEECEYYLCGPPLMIKAVLAMLDQLGVEPERIFNDDFGSR
;
A
#
# COMPACT_ATOMS: atom_id res chain seq x y z
N MET A 1 42.77 -4.84 43.07
CA MET A 1 42.12 -5.32 41.83
C MET A 1 41.21 -6.54 42.05
N ARG A 2 41.69 -7.66 42.64
CA ARG A 2 40.85 -8.86 42.86
C ARG A 2 39.60 -8.63 43.73
N ALA A 3 39.72 -7.92 44.85
CA ALA A 3 38.59 -7.63 45.74
C ALA A 3 37.51 -6.74 45.08
N ILE A 4 37.92 -5.76 44.27
CA ILE A 4 37.01 -4.88 43.51
C ILE A 4 36.28 -5.69 42.43
N GLY A 5 36.99 -6.58 41.73
CA GLY A 5 36.38 -7.47 40.73
C GLY A 5 35.36 -8.44 41.34
N LEU A 6 35.67 -9.02 42.50
CA LEU A 6 34.75 -9.92 43.20
C LEU A 6 33.48 -9.20 43.68
N GLY A 7 33.64 -7.98 44.22
CA GLY A 7 32.51 -7.14 44.64
C GLY A 7 31.60 -6.74 43.48
N LEU A 8 32.18 -6.40 42.32
CA LEU A 8 31.43 -6.06 41.11
C LEU A 8 30.63 -7.25 40.59
N VAL A 9 31.23 -8.45 40.55
CA VAL A 9 30.54 -9.68 40.13
C VAL A 9 29.40 -10.03 41.08
N PHE A 10 29.62 -9.93 42.40
CA PHE A 10 28.58 -10.18 43.39
C PHE A 10 27.40 -9.23 43.24
N PHE A 11 27.66 -7.93 43.08
CA PHE A 11 26.62 -6.93 42.86
C PHE A 11 25.85 -7.16 41.55
N LEU A 12 26.55 -7.50 40.46
CA LEU A 12 25.91 -7.83 39.18
C LEU A 12 24.98 -9.05 39.32
N LEU A 13 25.44 -10.11 39.99
CA LEU A 13 24.65 -11.31 40.23
C LEU A 13 23.44 -11.04 41.13
N LEU A 14 23.60 -10.19 42.15
CA LEU A 14 22.49 -9.76 43.01
C LEU A 14 21.41 -9.03 42.20
N VAL A 15 21.80 -8.07 41.36
CA VAL A 15 20.86 -7.31 40.51
C VAL A 15 20.19 -8.23 39.48
N LEU A 16 20.95 -9.09 38.80
CA LEU A 16 20.40 -10.07 37.85
C LEU A 16 19.44 -11.05 38.55
N GLY A 17 19.79 -11.53 39.75
CA GLY A 17 18.93 -12.37 40.56
C GLY A 17 17.63 -11.68 40.96
N LEU A 18 17.70 -10.43 41.43
CA LEU A 18 16.53 -9.66 41.83
C LEU A 18 15.61 -9.38 40.62
N THR A 19 16.17 -9.00 39.48
CA THR A 19 15.40 -8.78 38.24
C THR A 19 14.74 -10.07 37.74
N ALA A 20 15.44 -11.21 37.80
CA ALA A 20 14.87 -12.51 37.46
C ALA A 20 13.70 -12.88 38.38
N ILE A 21 13.83 -12.63 39.69
CA ILE A 21 12.75 -12.85 40.67
C ILE A 21 11.55 -11.95 40.36
N VAL A 22 11.77 -10.66 40.11
CA VAL A 22 10.67 -9.73 39.77
C VAL A 22 9.96 -10.15 38.47
N MET A 23 10.71 -10.56 37.44
CA MET A 23 10.12 -11.07 36.20
C MET A 23 9.33 -12.37 36.40
N TRP A 24 9.84 -13.28 37.23
CA TRP A 24 9.17 -14.53 37.57
C TRP A 24 7.87 -14.27 38.35
N VAL A 25 7.94 -13.43 39.39
CA VAL A 25 6.77 -13.01 40.18
C VAL A 25 5.73 -12.32 39.29
N ARG A 26 6.15 -11.42 38.39
CA ARG A 26 5.23 -10.75 37.43
C ARG A 26 4.55 -11.75 36.51
N LYS A 27 5.28 -12.73 35.98
CA LYS A 27 4.72 -13.80 35.12
C LYS A 27 3.68 -14.65 35.87
N TRP A 28 3.89 -14.87 37.16
CA TRP A 28 3.03 -15.72 37.99
C TRP A 28 1.79 -14.98 38.52
N LEU A 29 1.95 -13.70 38.89
CA LEU A 29 0.85 -12.86 39.41
C LEU A 29 -0.04 -12.28 38.31
N MET A 30 0.46 -12.17 37.07
CA MET A 30 -0.29 -11.64 35.92
C MET A 30 -0.31 -12.65 34.76
N PRO A 31 -0.92 -13.84 34.92
CA PRO A 31 -1.10 -14.75 33.81
C PRO A 31 -2.00 -14.09 32.75
N ALA A 32 -1.63 -14.25 31.48
CA ALA A 32 -2.38 -13.68 30.38
C ALA A 32 -3.78 -14.30 30.36
N ARG A 33 -4.80 -13.50 30.67
CA ARG A 33 -6.18 -13.98 30.73
C ARG A 33 -6.67 -14.29 29.31
N PRO A 34 -7.38 -15.43 29.10
CA PRO A 34 -8.09 -15.65 27.85
C PRO A 34 -9.18 -14.59 27.73
N LEU A 35 -9.32 -14.04 26.54
CA LEU A 35 -10.31 -13.03 26.17
C LEU A 35 -11.04 -13.49 24.91
N THR A 36 -12.22 -12.95 24.69
CA THR A 36 -13.00 -13.19 23.47
C THR A 36 -13.22 -11.88 22.72
N VAL A 37 -12.92 -11.89 21.42
CA VAL A 37 -13.27 -10.80 20.51
C VAL A 37 -14.52 -11.21 19.75
N HIS A 38 -15.65 -10.56 20.04
CA HIS A 38 -16.92 -10.76 19.36
C HIS A 38 -16.94 -9.95 18.07
N VAL A 39 -16.90 -10.62 16.92
CA VAL A 39 -17.00 -9.98 15.61
C VAL A 39 -18.44 -10.09 15.13
N ARG A 40 -19.13 -8.97 14.94
CA ARG A 40 -20.50 -8.97 14.40
C ARG A 40 -20.53 -9.61 13.02
N GLY A 41 -21.29 -10.70 12.88
CA GLY A 41 -21.42 -11.44 11.61
C GLY A 41 -20.36 -12.52 11.36
N ALA A 42 -19.50 -12.83 12.35
CA ALA A 42 -18.56 -13.93 12.28
C ALA A 42 -18.46 -14.69 13.61
N GLU A 43 -17.73 -15.80 13.63
CA GLU A 43 -17.50 -16.55 14.88
C GLU A 43 -16.65 -15.75 15.88
N PRO A 44 -16.86 -15.91 17.19
CA PRO A 44 -16.04 -15.27 18.21
C PRO A 44 -14.58 -15.69 18.08
N VAL A 45 -13.68 -14.71 18.12
CA VAL A 45 -12.24 -14.93 17.96
C VAL A 45 -11.59 -15.10 19.33
N PRO A 46 -10.93 -16.23 19.62
CA PRO A 46 -10.18 -16.41 20.86
C PRO A 46 -8.96 -15.50 20.85
N ALA A 47 -8.74 -14.81 21.95
CA ALA A 47 -7.63 -13.88 22.11
C ALA A 47 -7.00 -13.97 23.49
N VAL A 48 -5.86 -13.31 23.65
CA VAL A 48 -5.11 -13.30 24.90
C VAL A 48 -4.87 -11.85 25.31
N GLN A 49 -5.00 -11.57 26.61
CA GLN A 49 -4.69 -10.26 27.17
C GLN A 49 -3.26 -9.82 26.81
N GLY A 50 -3.14 -8.58 26.30
CA GLY A 50 -1.88 -8.01 25.83
C GLY A 50 -1.54 -8.28 24.36
N GLN A 51 -2.31 -9.12 23.65
CA GLN A 51 -2.23 -9.26 22.20
C GLN A 51 -2.87 -8.04 21.50
N THR A 52 -2.41 -7.71 20.29
CA THR A 52 -3.09 -6.71 19.47
C THR A 52 -4.32 -7.30 18.79
N LEU A 53 -5.35 -6.50 18.57
CA LEU A 53 -6.56 -6.92 17.85
C LEU A 53 -6.21 -7.49 16.46
N LEU A 54 -5.28 -6.86 15.74
CA LEU A 54 -4.83 -7.35 14.42
C LEU A 54 -4.31 -8.78 14.50
N ARG A 55 -3.46 -9.09 15.49
CA ARG A 55 -2.91 -10.45 15.63
C ARG A 55 -3.99 -11.46 15.99
N ALA A 56 -4.92 -11.10 16.88
CA ALA A 56 -6.03 -11.99 17.24
C ALA A 56 -6.87 -12.35 16.00
N LEU A 57 -7.24 -11.34 15.21
CA LEU A 57 -8.01 -11.52 13.97
C LEU A 57 -7.24 -12.36 12.93
N GLN A 58 -5.95 -12.07 12.73
CA GLN A 58 -5.11 -12.83 11.80
C GLN A 58 -4.96 -14.30 12.20
N SER A 59 -4.82 -14.59 13.50
CA SER A 59 -4.78 -15.97 14.02
C SER A 59 -6.07 -16.74 13.78
N ALA A 60 -7.21 -16.06 13.69
CA ALA A 60 -8.51 -16.64 13.34
C ALA A 60 -8.81 -16.60 11.82
N GLY A 61 -7.82 -16.26 10.98
CA GLY A 61 -7.99 -16.21 9.52
C GLY A 61 -8.61 -14.92 8.98
N LEU A 62 -9.00 -13.97 9.84
CA LEU A 62 -9.51 -12.66 9.44
C LEU A 62 -8.35 -11.70 9.15
N LYS A 63 -7.97 -11.59 7.88
CA LYS A 63 -6.83 -10.77 7.43
C LYS A 63 -7.26 -9.33 7.15
N LEU A 64 -7.02 -8.44 8.12
CA LEU A 64 -7.14 -7.00 7.89
C LEU A 64 -5.98 -6.46 7.05
N PRO A 65 -6.22 -5.46 6.17
CA PRO A 65 -5.17 -4.79 5.45
C PRO A 65 -4.24 -4.03 6.42
N ALA A 66 -2.97 -4.38 6.40
CA ALA A 66 -1.96 -3.82 7.28
C ALA A 66 -0.63 -3.65 6.53
N ALA A 67 -0.58 -2.77 5.52
CA ALA A 67 0.61 -2.55 4.68
C ALA A 67 1.90 -2.30 5.48
N CYS A 68 1.81 -1.58 6.61
CA CYS A 68 2.94 -1.31 7.50
C CYS A 68 3.36 -2.48 8.41
N GLY A 69 2.76 -3.67 8.28
CA GLY A 69 3.06 -4.83 9.13
C GLY A 69 2.68 -4.64 10.60
N GLY A 70 1.80 -3.70 10.89
CA GLY A 70 1.30 -3.42 12.24
C GLY A 70 1.98 -2.27 12.98
N GLY A 71 2.88 -1.52 12.33
CA GLY A 71 3.56 -0.36 12.91
C GLY A 71 2.69 0.88 13.16
N GLY A 72 1.39 0.84 12.83
CA GLY A 72 0.46 1.96 13.07
C GLY A 72 0.64 3.18 12.14
N THR A 73 1.38 3.03 11.04
CA THR A 73 1.73 4.15 10.15
C THR A 73 0.86 4.23 8.89
N CYS A 74 0.25 3.13 8.44
CA CYS A 74 -0.57 3.12 7.21
C CYS A 74 -2.06 3.47 7.43
N GLY A 75 -2.60 3.31 8.65
CA GLY A 75 -4.01 3.58 8.92
C GLY A 75 -5.03 2.64 8.26
N GLN A 76 -4.58 1.55 7.62
CA GLN A 76 -5.45 0.61 6.90
C GLN A 76 -6.08 -0.46 7.81
N CYS A 77 -5.47 -0.75 8.97
CA CYS A 77 -5.89 -1.81 9.89
C CYS A 77 -7.18 -1.44 10.68
N ARG A 78 -8.18 -0.86 10.02
CA ARG A 78 -9.38 -0.27 10.64
C ARG A 78 -10.33 -1.35 11.13
N ALA A 79 -10.84 -1.17 12.33
CA ALA A 79 -11.94 -1.94 12.89
C ALA A 79 -12.81 -1.02 13.72
N ARG A 80 -14.13 -1.16 13.62
CA ARG A 80 -15.06 -0.38 14.43
C ARG A 80 -15.26 -1.11 15.75
N VAL A 81 -14.84 -0.49 16.85
CA VAL A 81 -15.12 -0.98 18.19
C VAL A 81 -16.51 -0.52 18.61
N VAL A 82 -17.36 -1.48 18.96
CA VAL A 82 -18.71 -1.25 19.47
C VAL A 82 -18.68 -1.15 20.99
N GLN A 83 -17.97 -2.07 21.64
CA GLN A 83 -17.86 -2.15 23.09
C GLN A 83 -16.43 -2.55 23.50
N GLY A 84 -15.91 -1.90 24.54
CA GLY A 84 -14.55 -2.10 25.05
C GLY A 84 -13.51 -1.22 24.33
N GLY A 85 -12.25 -1.67 24.32
CA GLY A 85 -11.18 -1.06 23.52
C GLY A 85 -10.49 0.18 24.12
N GLY A 86 -10.91 0.62 25.31
CA GLY A 86 -10.25 1.68 26.07
C GLY A 86 -10.06 3.01 25.32
N GLU A 87 -9.11 3.82 25.76
CA GLU A 87 -8.88 5.15 25.21
C GLU A 87 -8.20 5.13 23.84
N VAL A 88 -8.53 6.13 23.01
CA VAL A 88 -7.92 6.35 21.69
C VAL A 88 -6.46 6.77 21.84
N LEU A 89 -5.56 6.00 21.22
CA LEU A 89 -4.12 6.22 21.28
C LEU A 89 -3.68 7.40 20.39
N PRO A 90 -2.55 8.07 20.71
CA PRO A 90 -1.98 9.11 19.86
C PRO A 90 -1.70 8.65 18.42
N THR A 91 -1.27 7.39 18.25
CA THR A 91 -1.04 6.79 16.93
C THR A 91 -2.32 6.68 16.10
N GLU A 92 -3.46 6.46 16.75
CA GLU A 92 -4.78 6.44 16.10
C GLU A 92 -5.22 7.85 15.73
N ARG A 93 -5.05 8.84 16.61
CA ARG A 93 -5.37 10.25 16.33
C ARG A 93 -4.56 10.84 15.18
N ALA A 94 -3.36 10.30 14.93
CA ALA A 94 -2.52 10.72 13.82
C ALA A 94 -3.00 10.17 12.45
N ARG A 95 -3.94 9.21 12.44
CA ARG A 95 -4.36 8.49 11.23
C ARG A 95 -5.86 8.45 10.99
N LEU A 96 -6.66 8.64 12.02
CA LEU A 96 -8.11 8.65 11.96
C LEU A 96 -8.63 10.07 12.24
N SER A 97 -9.59 10.50 11.45
CA SER A 97 -10.29 11.76 11.64
C SER A 97 -11.10 11.75 12.94
N ARG A 98 -11.46 12.94 13.43
CA ARG A 98 -12.31 13.08 14.62
C ARG A 98 -13.69 12.43 14.42
N ALA A 99 -14.23 12.48 13.20
CA ALA A 99 -15.50 11.85 12.86
C ALA A 99 -15.43 10.32 12.96
N GLU A 100 -14.38 9.72 12.40
CA GLU A 100 -14.14 8.28 12.47
C GLU A 100 -13.96 7.79 13.91
N LEU A 101 -13.14 8.49 14.70
CA LEU A 101 -12.93 8.16 16.10
C LEU A 101 -14.23 8.22 16.90
N LYS A 102 -15.09 9.22 16.64
CA LYS A 102 -16.41 9.35 17.27
C LYS A 102 -17.36 8.21 16.87
N GLN A 103 -17.18 7.64 15.68
CA GLN A 103 -17.93 6.46 15.23
C GLN A 103 -17.37 5.14 15.77
N GLY A 104 -16.31 5.18 16.58
CA GLY A 104 -15.67 4.01 17.18
C GLY A 104 -14.63 3.35 16.27
N GLN A 105 -14.17 4.01 15.20
CA GLN A 105 -13.08 3.47 14.38
C GLN A 105 -11.77 3.47 15.16
N ARG A 106 -11.07 2.33 15.12
CA ARG A 106 -9.81 2.09 15.81
C ARG A 106 -8.81 1.41 14.88
N LEU A 107 -7.52 1.50 15.21
CA LEU A 107 -6.47 0.77 14.50
C LEU A 107 -6.23 -0.57 15.21
N ALA A 108 -6.70 -1.66 14.61
CA ALA A 108 -6.57 -3.02 15.15
C ALA A 108 -5.10 -3.40 15.44
N CYS A 109 -4.17 -2.85 14.66
CA CYS A 109 -2.74 -3.10 14.84
C CYS A 109 -2.11 -2.42 16.05
N GLN A 110 -2.75 -1.40 16.62
CA GLN A 110 -2.28 -0.65 17.79
C GLN A 110 -3.15 -0.92 19.02
N LEU A 111 -4.39 -1.37 18.84
CA LEU A 111 -5.32 -1.71 19.91
C LEU A 111 -4.86 -2.97 20.66
N LEU A 112 -4.45 -2.81 21.92
CA LEU A 112 -4.11 -3.91 22.81
C LEU A 112 -5.35 -4.41 23.55
N LEU A 113 -5.57 -5.73 23.53
CA LEU A 113 -6.70 -6.38 24.19
C LEU A 113 -6.47 -6.45 25.70
N ARG A 114 -7.35 -5.81 26.47
CA ARG A 114 -7.29 -5.80 27.95
C ARG A 114 -8.48 -6.52 28.60
N GLU A 115 -9.58 -6.58 27.86
CA GLU A 115 -10.89 -7.11 28.22
C GLU A 115 -11.55 -7.66 26.95
N ASP A 116 -12.68 -8.35 27.11
CA ASP A 116 -13.49 -8.81 25.98
C ASP A 116 -13.95 -7.60 25.15
N LEU A 117 -13.95 -7.79 23.83
CA LEU A 117 -14.11 -6.70 22.88
C LEU A 117 -15.21 -7.06 21.87
N GLU A 118 -16.14 -6.15 21.61
CA GLU A 118 -17.08 -6.29 20.51
C GLU A 118 -16.69 -5.35 19.37
N ILE A 119 -16.53 -5.90 18.16
CA ILE A 119 -16.16 -5.17 16.97
C ILE A 119 -17.08 -5.45 15.79
N GLN A 120 -17.10 -4.51 14.86
CA GLN A 120 -17.68 -4.64 13.54
C GLN A 120 -16.58 -4.40 12.50
N LEU A 121 -16.45 -5.36 11.59
CA LEU A 121 -15.59 -5.25 10.41
C LEU A 121 -16.45 -4.91 9.19
N ASP A 122 -15.79 -4.42 8.14
CA ASP A 122 -16.43 -4.26 6.84
C ASP A 122 -16.84 -5.64 6.28
N ASP A 123 -18.04 -5.74 5.73
CA ASP A 123 -18.56 -6.93 5.07
C ASP A 123 -17.61 -7.44 3.99
N ALA A 124 -16.93 -6.54 3.27
CA ALA A 124 -15.95 -6.89 2.25
C ALA A 124 -14.78 -7.70 2.84
N LEU A 125 -14.36 -7.41 4.08
CA LEU A 125 -13.30 -8.15 4.76
C LEU A 125 -13.76 -9.54 5.21
N LEU A 126 -15.02 -9.66 5.61
CA LEU A 126 -15.61 -10.94 6.03
C LEU A 126 -15.88 -11.86 4.84
N LYS A 127 -16.20 -11.28 3.67
CA LYS A 127 -16.52 -12.00 2.43
C LYS A 127 -15.30 -12.19 1.51
N ALA A 128 -14.13 -11.66 1.88
CA ALA A 128 -12.95 -11.72 1.04
C ALA A 128 -12.51 -13.18 0.83
N GLU A 129 -12.56 -13.61 -0.43
CA GLU A 129 -12.11 -14.94 -0.82
C GLU A 129 -10.59 -14.96 -1.00
N GLN A 130 -10.03 -16.17 -0.90
CA GLN A 130 -8.61 -16.44 -1.13
C GLN A 130 -8.46 -17.36 -2.34
N TRP A 131 -7.55 -16.99 -3.23
CA TRP A 131 -7.35 -17.70 -4.48
C TRP A 131 -5.86 -17.94 -4.75
N GLN A 132 -5.58 -19.07 -5.39
CA GLN A 132 -4.26 -19.36 -5.95
C GLN A 132 -4.27 -18.97 -7.42
N CYS A 133 -3.73 -17.79 -7.73
CA CYS A 133 -3.66 -17.30 -9.09
C CYS A 133 -2.41 -17.84 -9.80
N GLU A 134 -2.50 -18.06 -11.11
CA GLU A 134 -1.35 -18.39 -11.94
C GLU A 134 -0.72 -17.13 -12.52
N VAL A 135 0.61 -17.02 -12.52
CA VAL A 135 1.29 -15.95 -13.24
C VAL A 135 1.20 -16.25 -14.74
N LEU A 136 0.52 -15.41 -15.50
CA LEU A 136 0.48 -15.50 -16.96
C LEU A 136 1.70 -14.82 -17.59
N GLN A 137 2.00 -13.63 -17.09
CA GLN A 137 2.98 -12.76 -17.72
C GLN A 137 3.67 -11.89 -16.67
N VAL A 138 4.97 -11.68 -16.88
CA VAL A 138 5.78 -10.75 -16.11
C VAL A 138 6.54 -9.88 -17.09
N THR A 139 6.23 -8.58 -17.11
CA THR A 139 6.86 -7.61 -18.01
C THR A 139 7.64 -6.58 -17.20
N ALA A 140 8.90 -6.35 -17.54
CA ALA A 140 9.68 -5.28 -16.95
C ALA A 140 9.30 -3.95 -17.60
N LEU A 141 8.60 -3.09 -16.85
CA LEU A 141 8.14 -1.78 -17.35
C LEU A 141 9.20 -0.68 -17.19
N ALA A 142 10.02 -0.81 -16.14
CA ALA A 142 11.11 0.10 -15.82
C ALA A 142 12.16 -0.69 -15.02
N PRO A 143 13.35 -0.15 -14.74
CA PRO A 143 14.42 -0.88 -14.05
C PRO A 143 13.98 -1.49 -12.71
N LEU A 144 13.13 -0.81 -11.97
CA LEU A 144 12.62 -1.26 -10.66
C LEU A 144 11.10 -1.48 -10.66
N MET A 145 10.46 -1.63 -11.82
CA MET A 145 9.01 -1.85 -11.92
C MET A 145 8.66 -3.00 -12.85
N ARG A 146 7.69 -3.81 -12.43
CA ARG A 146 7.14 -4.91 -13.23
C ARG A 146 5.63 -4.81 -13.30
N GLU A 147 5.09 -5.16 -14.47
CA GLU A 147 3.71 -5.61 -14.60
C GLU A 147 3.68 -7.12 -14.36
N ILE A 148 2.76 -7.57 -13.52
CA ILE A 148 2.49 -8.99 -13.29
C ILE A 148 1.01 -9.23 -13.57
N VAL A 149 0.73 -10.05 -14.58
CA VAL A 149 -0.62 -10.47 -14.94
C VAL A 149 -0.87 -11.84 -14.34
N LEU A 150 -1.88 -11.92 -13.48
CA LEU A 150 -2.31 -13.14 -12.82
C LEU A 150 -3.65 -13.61 -13.38
N GLN A 151 -3.80 -14.93 -13.55
CA GLN A 151 -5.03 -15.61 -13.92
C GLN A 151 -5.70 -16.18 -12.69
N LEU A 152 -6.96 -15.81 -12.48
CA LEU A 152 -7.82 -16.41 -11.47
C LEU A 152 -8.28 -17.81 -11.90
N PRO A 153 -8.53 -18.74 -10.95
CA PRO A 153 -9.06 -20.07 -11.26
C PRO A 153 -10.40 -20.03 -12.02
N ASP A 154 -10.65 -21.03 -12.86
CA ASP A 154 -11.75 -21.01 -13.85
C ASP A 154 -13.16 -20.86 -13.27
N ALA A 155 -13.38 -21.29 -12.03
CA ALA A 155 -14.70 -21.28 -11.38
C ALA A 155 -15.09 -19.91 -10.79
N LEU A 156 -14.25 -18.89 -10.91
CA LEU A 156 -14.38 -17.64 -10.17
C LEU A 156 -14.53 -16.43 -11.10
N SER A 157 -15.59 -15.65 -10.87
CA SER A 157 -15.73 -14.29 -11.40
C SER A 157 -15.26 -13.29 -10.34
N PHE A 158 -14.27 -12.47 -10.68
CA PHE A 158 -13.75 -11.47 -9.76
C PHE A 158 -14.36 -10.11 -10.08
N ALA A 159 -15.45 -9.76 -9.40
CA ALA A 159 -16.10 -8.46 -9.52
C ALA A 159 -15.42 -7.46 -8.58
N PHE A 160 -14.80 -6.43 -9.13
CA PHE A 160 -14.15 -5.35 -8.38
C PHE A 160 -14.47 -4.00 -9.00
N ARG A 161 -14.21 -2.92 -8.27
CA ARG A 161 -14.31 -1.56 -8.80
C ARG A 161 -12.92 -1.03 -9.14
N PRO A 162 -12.73 -0.31 -10.24
CA PRO A 162 -11.46 0.35 -10.52
C PRO A 162 -11.01 1.22 -9.33
N GLY A 163 -9.74 1.04 -8.97
CA GLY A 163 -9.14 1.62 -7.76
C GLY A 163 -9.18 0.71 -6.51
N SER A 164 -9.87 -0.43 -6.57
CA SER A 164 -9.70 -1.52 -5.60
C SER A 164 -8.29 -2.12 -5.64
N TYR A 165 -7.91 -2.78 -4.55
CA TYR A 165 -6.65 -3.51 -4.41
C TYR A 165 -6.87 -4.95 -3.94
N VAL A 166 -5.82 -5.76 -4.07
CA VAL A 166 -5.77 -7.12 -3.54
C VAL A 166 -4.61 -7.28 -2.56
N MET A 167 -4.72 -8.24 -1.65
CA MET A 167 -3.63 -8.65 -0.77
C MET A 167 -2.91 -9.83 -1.39
N VAL A 168 -1.63 -9.64 -1.71
CA VAL A 168 -0.74 -10.70 -2.18
C VAL A 168 0.09 -11.22 -1.02
N GLU A 169 0.14 -12.53 -0.85
CA GLU A 169 0.92 -13.19 0.20
C GLU A 169 2.14 -13.90 -0.36
N ALA A 170 3.33 -13.52 0.12
CA ALA A 170 4.55 -14.27 -0.11
C ALA A 170 4.69 -15.34 1.00
N PRO A 171 5.03 -16.60 0.66
CA PRO A 171 5.34 -17.63 1.65
C PRO A 171 6.68 -17.35 2.35
N SER A 172 7.12 -18.29 3.20
CA SER A 172 8.51 -18.34 3.64
C SER A 172 9.44 -18.51 2.43
N TYR A 173 10.50 -17.71 2.34
CA TYR A 173 11.49 -17.79 1.27
C TYR A 173 12.79 -17.07 1.63
N ARG A 174 13.86 -17.39 0.87
CA ARG A 174 15.11 -16.62 0.81
C ARG A 174 15.49 -16.45 -0.65
N LEU A 175 15.87 -15.24 -1.05
CA LEU A 175 16.19 -14.87 -2.43
C LEU A 175 17.43 -13.98 -2.44
N ALA A 176 18.51 -14.42 -3.09
CA ALA A 176 19.59 -13.52 -3.44
C ALA A 176 19.24 -12.77 -4.73
N PHE A 177 19.47 -11.46 -4.76
CA PHE A 177 19.16 -10.65 -5.94
C PHE A 177 20.09 -10.95 -7.11
N SER A 178 21.24 -11.57 -6.88
CA SER A 178 22.11 -12.13 -7.92
C SER A 178 21.44 -13.24 -8.74
N GLU A 179 20.39 -13.87 -8.24
CA GLU A 179 19.59 -14.88 -8.96
C GLU A 179 18.56 -14.24 -9.91
N LEU A 180 18.29 -12.94 -9.75
CA LEU A 180 17.34 -12.21 -10.58
C LEU A 180 18.00 -11.83 -11.91
N GLN A 181 17.27 -12.04 -13.01
CA GLN A 181 17.73 -11.70 -14.36
C GLN A 181 16.98 -10.46 -14.86
N PRO A 182 17.53 -9.24 -14.70
CA PRO A 182 16.96 -8.06 -15.32
C PRO A 182 17.16 -8.09 -16.85
N PRO A 183 16.25 -7.46 -17.61
CA PRO A 183 16.46 -7.18 -19.03
C PRO A 183 17.80 -6.47 -19.29
N VAL A 184 18.37 -6.65 -20.48
CA VAL A 184 19.71 -6.15 -20.84
C VAL A 184 19.78 -4.64 -20.65
N GLU A 185 18.75 -3.92 -21.08
CA GLU A 185 18.57 -2.48 -20.97
C GLU A 185 18.57 -1.95 -19.52
N HIS A 186 18.23 -2.80 -18.53
CA HIS A 186 18.17 -2.42 -17.12
C HIS A 186 19.42 -2.81 -16.32
N ARG A 187 20.32 -3.64 -16.89
CA ARG A 187 21.50 -4.18 -16.18
C ARG A 187 22.44 -3.10 -15.67
N ALA A 188 22.70 -2.05 -16.45
CA ALA A 188 23.59 -0.97 -16.05
C ALA A 188 23.07 -0.24 -14.79
N ILE A 189 21.75 -0.04 -14.69
CA ILE A 189 21.12 0.58 -13.52
C ILE A 189 21.19 -0.36 -12.32
N TRP A 190 20.96 -1.66 -12.51
CA TRP A 190 21.05 -2.66 -11.44
C TRP A 190 22.47 -2.78 -10.87
N GLN A 191 23.49 -2.75 -11.73
CA GLN A 191 24.89 -2.75 -11.33
C GLN A 191 25.26 -1.48 -10.54
N ARG A 192 24.85 -0.30 -11.05
CA ARG A 192 25.08 0.98 -10.36
C ARG A 192 24.42 1.04 -8.98
N LEU A 193 23.26 0.40 -8.83
CA LEU A 193 22.55 0.28 -7.55
C LEU A 193 23.05 -0.87 -6.68
N GLN A 194 24.07 -1.63 -7.13
CA GLN A 194 24.67 -2.76 -6.39
C GLN A 194 23.63 -3.79 -5.93
N LEU A 195 22.62 -4.03 -6.77
CA LEU A 195 21.49 -4.88 -6.37
C LEU A 195 21.89 -6.34 -6.15
N ALA A 196 22.96 -6.82 -6.78
CA ALA A 196 23.38 -8.22 -6.71
C ALA A 196 23.78 -8.67 -5.28
N ASP A 197 24.18 -7.73 -4.42
CA ASP A 197 24.62 -8.00 -3.04
C ASP A 197 23.46 -8.13 -2.05
N LEU A 198 22.23 -7.82 -2.49
CA LEU A 198 21.05 -7.82 -1.64
C LEU A 198 20.45 -9.23 -1.50
N VAL A 199 19.95 -9.50 -0.31
CA VAL A 199 19.18 -10.72 -0.01
C VAL A 199 17.86 -10.33 0.62
N ALA A 200 16.76 -10.81 0.05
CA ALA A 200 15.44 -10.69 0.64
C ALA A 200 15.02 -12.03 1.25
N GLN A 201 14.42 -12.00 2.43
CA GLN A 201 13.93 -13.21 3.08
C GLN A 201 12.68 -12.95 3.91
N SER A 202 11.88 -13.99 4.08
CA SER A 202 10.74 -14.04 4.98
C SER A 202 10.72 -15.38 5.69
N GLU A 203 10.71 -15.37 7.02
CA GLU A 203 10.66 -16.60 7.83
C GLU A 203 9.23 -17.15 7.97
N ALA A 204 8.23 -16.30 7.73
CA ALA A 204 6.81 -16.63 7.78
C ALA A 204 6.08 -16.00 6.58
N PRO A 205 4.84 -16.43 6.27
CA PRO A 205 4.03 -15.78 5.26
C PRO A 205 3.80 -14.30 5.57
N VAL A 206 3.93 -13.44 4.55
CA VAL A 206 3.76 -11.99 4.68
C VAL A 206 2.92 -11.46 3.53
N SER A 207 1.87 -10.72 3.85
CA SER A 207 0.97 -10.14 2.85
C SER A 207 1.19 -8.64 2.64
N ARG A 208 0.98 -8.14 1.42
CA ARG A 208 1.00 -6.72 1.07
C ARG A 208 -0.12 -6.39 0.07
N ALA A 209 -0.65 -5.18 0.18
CA ALA A 209 -1.65 -4.66 -0.74
C ALA A 209 -1.00 -4.25 -2.06
N TYR A 210 -1.67 -4.55 -3.18
CA TYR A 210 -1.34 -4.08 -4.52
C TYR A 210 -2.62 -3.67 -5.24
N SER A 211 -2.69 -2.42 -5.71
CA SER A 211 -3.84 -1.90 -6.45
C SER A 211 -3.97 -2.59 -7.81
N LEU A 212 -5.21 -2.80 -8.22
CA LEU A 212 -5.55 -3.38 -9.51
C LEU A 212 -5.30 -2.34 -10.61
N ALA A 213 -4.56 -2.75 -11.64
CA ALA A 213 -4.23 -1.89 -12.78
C ALA A 213 -5.16 -2.06 -13.98
N ASN A 214 -5.98 -3.12 -13.99
CA ASN A 214 -6.92 -3.45 -15.06
C ASN A 214 -8.36 -3.07 -14.72
N VAL A 215 -9.22 -3.08 -15.73
CA VAL A 215 -10.67 -2.93 -15.55
C VAL A 215 -11.35 -4.31 -15.48
N PRO A 216 -12.53 -4.43 -14.87
CA PRO A 216 -13.28 -5.70 -14.86
C PRO A 216 -13.58 -6.22 -16.27
N ALA A 217 -13.74 -5.32 -17.25
CA ALA A 217 -13.98 -5.65 -18.65
C ALA A 217 -12.80 -6.38 -19.34
N ASP A 218 -11.58 -6.35 -18.78
CA ASP A 218 -10.37 -7.03 -19.33
C ASP A 218 -10.39 -8.56 -19.15
N GLY A 219 -11.58 -9.16 -19.10
CA GLY A 219 -11.79 -10.60 -19.09
C GLY A 219 -12.16 -11.22 -17.73
N GLY A 220 -12.60 -10.42 -16.74
CA GLY A 220 -13.23 -10.84 -15.47
C GLY A 220 -12.46 -11.82 -14.57
N ARG A 221 -11.32 -12.32 -15.04
CA ARG A 221 -10.51 -13.40 -14.46
C ARG A 221 -9.02 -13.06 -14.47
N ARG A 222 -8.69 -11.79 -14.71
CA ARG A 222 -7.30 -11.29 -14.70
C ARG A 222 -7.14 -10.27 -13.59
N VAL A 223 -6.00 -10.37 -12.91
CA VAL A 223 -5.53 -9.41 -11.91
C VAL A 223 -4.20 -8.88 -12.43
N VAL A 224 -4.15 -7.59 -12.77
CA VAL A 224 -2.93 -6.93 -13.25
C VAL A 224 -2.36 -6.07 -12.14
N LEU A 225 -1.11 -6.32 -11.75
CA LEU A 225 -0.42 -5.63 -10.68
C LEU A 225 0.78 -4.86 -11.22
N LEU A 226 0.96 -3.63 -10.75
CA LEU A 226 2.20 -2.89 -10.93
C LEU A 226 3.04 -2.95 -9.66
N VAL A 227 4.17 -3.63 -9.73
CA VAL A 227 5.02 -3.90 -8.58
C VAL A 227 6.30 -3.09 -8.70
N ARG A 228 6.58 -2.26 -7.70
CA ARG A 228 7.89 -1.61 -7.53
C ARG A 228 8.76 -2.44 -6.61
N LEU A 229 10.01 -2.67 -6.99
CA LEU A 229 10.99 -3.29 -6.10
C LEU A 229 11.33 -2.31 -4.98
N ALA A 230 10.91 -2.64 -3.76
CA ALA A 230 11.25 -1.86 -2.57
C ALA A 230 12.68 -2.18 -2.14
N LEU A 231 13.61 -1.30 -2.49
CA LEU A 231 15.00 -1.37 -2.07
C LEU A 231 15.17 -0.85 -0.63
N PRO A 232 16.24 -1.25 0.07
CA PRO A 232 16.61 -0.64 1.34
C PRO A 232 16.67 0.90 1.23
N PRO A 233 16.05 1.64 2.14
CA PRO A 233 16.22 3.10 2.18
C PRO A 233 17.70 3.45 2.41
N PRO A 234 18.27 4.39 1.64
CA PRO A 234 19.71 4.66 1.65
C PRO A 234 20.24 5.15 3.00
N ASN A 235 19.37 5.69 3.84
CA ASN A 235 19.73 6.29 5.13
C ASN A 235 19.51 5.35 6.33
N VAL A 236 19.18 4.08 6.09
CA VAL A 236 18.95 3.10 7.16
C VAL A 236 19.97 1.98 7.03
N ILE A 237 20.92 1.97 7.96
CA ILE A 237 21.98 0.95 8.05
C ILE A 237 21.31 -0.43 8.25
N GLU A 238 21.80 -1.44 7.53
CA GLU A 238 21.30 -2.83 7.60
C GLU A 238 19.81 -3.01 7.23
N ALA A 239 19.19 -2.02 6.58
CA ALA A 239 17.83 -2.21 6.08
C ALA A 239 17.79 -3.31 5.02
N LEU A 240 16.82 -4.21 5.16
CA LEU A 240 16.58 -5.30 4.21
C LEU A 240 15.65 -4.85 3.07
N PRO A 241 15.75 -5.48 1.89
CA PRO A 241 14.80 -5.26 0.81
C PRO A 241 13.37 -5.66 1.20
N GLY A 242 12.39 -5.09 0.49
CA GLY A 242 10.98 -5.37 0.74
C GLY A 242 10.63 -6.83 0.46
N ARG A 243 10.00 -7.49 1.44
CA ARG A 243 9.72 -8.94 1.39
C ARG A 243 8.79 -9.35 0.25
N VAL A 244 7.62 -8.72 0.09
CA VAL A 244 6.66 -9.20 -0.94
C VAL A 244 7.06 -8.72 -2.34
N SER A 245 7.57 -7.49 -2.49
CA SER A 245 8.02 -6.98 -3.78
C SER A 245 9.18 -7.79 -4.35
N SER A 246 10.14 -8.20 -3.51
CA SER A 246 11.29 -9.01 -3.95
C SER A 246 10.85 -10.39 -4.40
N TRP A 247 9.94 -11.03 -3.65
CA TRP A 247 9.37 -12.32 -4.03
C TRP A 247 8.59 -12.26 -5.35
N LEU A 248 7.79 -11.21 -5.55
CA LEU A 248 7.09 -10.95 -6.80
C LEU A 248 8.05 -10.74 -7.98
N PHE A 249 9.18 -10.07 -7.76
CA PHE A 249 10.24 -9.90 -8.77
C PHE A 249 10.94 -11.22 -9.14
N ALA A 250 10.83 -12.27 -8.32
CA ALA A 250 11.34 -13.59 -8.68
C ALA A 250 10.33 -14.45 -9.45
N ARG A 251 9.06 -14.04 -9.54
CA ARG A 251 8.01 -14.83 -10.20
C ARG A 251 8.22 -14.92 -11.71
N LYS A 252 7.81 -16.06 -12.28
CA LYS A 252 7.82 -16.37 -13.70
C LYS A 252 6.44 -16.91 -14.14
N PRO A 253 6.13 -16.88 -15.44
CA PRO A 253 4.93 -17.53 -15.96
C PRO A 253 4.81 -18.98 -15.46
N GLY A 254 3.62 -19.37 -15.02
CA GLY A 254 3.31 -20.68 -14.42
C GLY A 254 3.42 -20.74 -12.89
N ASP A 255 4.08 -19.77 -12.24
CA ASP A 255 4.15 -19.72 -10.78
C ASP A 255 2.76 -19.47 -10.15
N ARG A 256 2.55 -19.99 -8.93
CA ARG A 256 1.33 -19.73 -8.14
C ARG A 256 1.53 -18.55 -7.18
N VAL A 257 0.53 -17.67 -7.13
CA VAL A 257 0.49 -16.49 -6.27
C VAL A 257 -0.79 -16.49 -5.44
N PRO A 258 -0.70 -16.57 -4.10
CA PRO A 258 -1.86 -16.41 -3.23
C PRO A 258 -2.34 -14.96 -3.22
N VAL A 259 -3.61 -14.76 -3.54
CA VAL A 259 -4.27 -13.45 -3.60
C VAL A 259 -5.57 -13.49 -2.81
N SER A 260 -5.92 -12.38 -2.15
CA SER A 260 -7.24 -12.18 -1.54
C SER A 260 -7.77 -10.77 -1.79
N GLY A 261 -9.09 -10.63 -1.81
CA GLY A 261 -9.76 -9.35 -2.05
C GLY A 261 -11.11 -9.54 -2.73
N PRO A 262 -11.57 -8.56 -3.54
CA PRO A 262 -11.00 -7.21 -3.67
C PRO A 262 -11.27 -6.38 -2.40
N PHE A 263 -10.48 -5.34 -2.20
CA PHE A 263 -10.61 -4.40 -1.08
C PHE A 263 -10.52 -2.95 -1.58
N GLY A 264 -10.90 -2.01 -0.72
CA GLY A 264 -10.65 -0.58 -0.90
C GLY A 264 -11.83 0.18 -1.49
N ASP A 265 -11.95 1.43 -1.04
CA ASP A 265 -13.03 2.37 -1.41
C ASP A 265 -12.53 3.50 -2.32
N PHE A 266 -11.28 3.43 -2.78
CA PHE A 266 -10.73 4.39 -3.73
C PHE A 266 -11.37 4.16 -5.09
N ALA A 267 -12.41 4.91 -5.40
CA ALA A 267 -13.17 4.80 -6.63
C ALA A 267 -13.66 6.18 -7.08
N ALA A 268 -13.91 6.31 -8.38
CA ALA A 268 -14.55 7.49 -8.96
C ALA A 268 -15.91 7.75 -8.29
N GLN A 269 -16.12 8.98 -7.83
CA GLN A 269 -17.39 9.39 -7.24
C GLN A 269 -18.43 9.65 -8.34
N PRO A 270 -19.72 9.32 -8.08
CA PRO A 270 -20.80 9.67 -8.99
C PRO A 270 -20.98 11.19 -9.06
N GLY A 271 -21.22 11.72 -10.25
CA GLY A 271 -21.44 13.14 -10.48
C GLY A 271 -20.83 13.63 -11.79
N GLU A 272 -20.95 14.93 -12.05
CA GLU A 272 -20.56 15.56 -13.32
C GLU A 272 -19.32 16.47 -13.20
N ARG A 273 -18.68 16.51 -12.03
CA ARG A 273 -17.54 17.41 -11.77
C ARG A 273 -16.35 17.05 -12.64
N GLU A 274 -15.53 18.04 -12.98
CA GLU A 274 -14.24 17.80 -13.63
C GLU A 274 -13.35 16.91 -12.73
N MET A 275 -12.61 15.98 -13.35
CA MET A 275 -11.75 15.02 -12.66
C MET A 275 -10.27 15.29 -12.97
N VAL A 276 -9.48 15.45 -11.92
CA VAL A 276 -8.03 15.68 -12.00
C VAL A 276 -7.30 14.52 -11.32
N PHE A 277 -6.73 13.63 -12.12
CA PHE A 277 -5.92 12.51 -11.66
C PHE A 277 -4.46 12.93 -11.55
N ILE A 278 -3.80 12.60 -10.43
CA ILE A 278 -2.40 12.97 -10.17
C ILE A 278 -1.63 11.75 -9.68
N GLY A 279 -0.69 11.29 -10.50
CA GLY A 279 -0.02 10.01 -10.34
C GLY A 279 1.50 10.11 -10.27
N GLY A 280 2.13 9.13 -9.61
CA GLY A 280 3.57 8.93 -9.67
C GLY A 280 3.98 7.49 -9.38
N GLY A 281 4.96 6.98 -10.14
CA GLY A 281 5.44 5.61 -10.01
C GLY A 281 4.33 4.57 -10.11
N VAL A 282 4.28 3.62 -9.16
CA VAL A 282 3.23 2.58 -9.13
C VAL A 282 1.83 3.10 -8.84
N GLY A 283 1.68 4.37 -8.46
CA GLY A 283 0.37 5.02 -8.41
C GLY A 283 -0.33 5.08 -9.77
N MET A 284 0.39 4.77 -10.86
CA MET A 284 -0.19 4.50 -12.17
C MET A 284 -1.29 3.42 -12.13
N ALA A 285 -1.16 2.39 -11.29
CA ALA A 285 -2.08 1.24 -11.30
C ALA A 285 -3.56 1.63 -11.07
N PRO A 286 -3.95 2.18 -9.90
CA PRO A 286 -5.36 2.48 -9.65
C PRO A 286 -5.87 3.61 -10.54
N LEU A 287 -5.02 4.59 -10.87
CA LEU A 287 -5.42 5.74 -11.70
C LEU A 287 -5.68 5.30 -13.15
N ARG A 288 -4.82 4.44 -13.72
CA ARG A 288 -5.03 3.84 -15.04
C ARG A 288 -6.35 3.07 -15.07
N ALA A 289 -6.57 2.17 -14.10
CA ALA A 289 -7.80 1.39 -14.04
C ALA A 289 -9.05 2.29 -14.03
N MET A 290 -9.06 3.34 -13.19
CA MET A 290 -10.19 4.27 -13.13
C MET A 290 -10.37 5.07 -14.43
N ILE A 291 -9.30 5.62 -14.99
CA ILE A 291 -9.37 6.41 -16.23
C ILE A 291 -9.88 5.54 -17.38
N THR A 292 -9.33 4.33 -17.53
CA THR A 292 -9.74 3.38 -18.57
C THR A 292 -11.22 3.00 -18.42
N ASP A 293 -11.69 2.72 -17.20
CA ASP A 293 -13.08 2.38 -16.95
C ASP A 293 -14.03 3.55 -17.27
N LEU A 294 -13.69 4.76 -16.83
CA LEU A 294 -14.47 5.97 -17.08
C LEU A 294 -14.62 6.25 -18.58
N LEU A 295 -13.56 6.09 -19.36
CA LEU A 295 -13.56 6.40 -20.79
C LEU A 295 -14.17 5.27 -21.63
N GLN A 296 -13.71 4.03 -21.43
CA GLN A 296 -14.00 2.92 -22.33
C GLN A 296 -15.23 2.09 -21.90
N THR A 297 -15.52 2.03 -20.60
CA THR A 297 -16.63 1.20 -20.07
C THR A 297 -17.85 2.07 -19.74
N GLN A 298 -17.64 3.19 -19.05
CA GLN A 298 -18.72 4.09 -18.64
C GLN A 298 -19.04 5.16 -19.68
N HIS A 299 -18.17 5.39 -20.66
CA HIS A 299 -18.31 6.44 -21.69
C HIS A 299 -18.59 7.83 -21.09
N SER A 300 -17.94 8.13 -19.97
CA SER A 300 -18.09 9.38 -19.23
C SER A 300 -17.82 10.59 -20.13
N GLN A 301 -18.70 11.59 -20.04
CA GLN A 301 -18.58 12.87 -20.75
C GLN A 301 -17.88 13.94 -19.90
N ARG A 302 -17.53 13.61 -18.64
CA ARG A 302 -16.84 14.52 -17.72
C ARG A 302 -15.50 14.91 -18.31
N ARG A 303 -15.03 16.12 -18.03
CA ARG A 303 -13.66 16.52 -18.36
C ARG A 303 -12.69 15.78 -17.45
N ILE A 304 -11.73 15.08 -18.04
CA ILE A 304 -10.75 14.26 -17.31
C ILE A 304 -9.34 14.72 -17.69
N SER A 305 -8.52 15.00 -16.68
CA SER A 305 -7.09 15.25 -16.88
C SER A 305 -6.23 14.32 -16.03
N PHE A 306 -5.13 13.81 -16.59
CA PHE A 306 -4.17 12.98 -15.87
C PHE A 306 -2.76 13.58 -15.87
N TRP A 307 -2.22 13.81 -14.69
CA TRP A 307 -0.94 14.46 -14.46
C TRP A 307 0.02 13.45 -13.82
N TYR A 308 1.01 12.99 -14.58
CA TYR A 308 1.91 11.91 -14.15
C TYR A 308 3.35 12.39 -13.98
N GLY A 309 3.91 12.18 -12.79
CA GLY A 309 5.31 12.45 -12.48
C GLY A 309 6.18 11.18 -12.58
N ALA A 310 7.26 11.26 -13.35
CA ALA A 310 8.30 10.24 -13.39
C ALA A 310 9.69 10.89 -13.19
N ARG A 311 10.70 10.11 -12.83
CA ARG A 311 12.05 10.65 -12.68
C ARG A 311 12.66 10.96 -14.05
N SER A 312 12.75 9.96 -14.90
CA SER A 312 13.31 10.02 -16.25
C SER A 312 12.48 9.18 -17.23
N GLN A 313 12.82 9.24 -18.52
CA GLN A 313 12.02 8.62 -19.57
C GLN A 313 11.94 7.09 -19.46
N ILE A 314 12.99 6.43 -18.95
CA ILE A 314 13.00 4.97 -18.71
C ILE A 314 12.01 4.51 -17.64
N GLU A 315 11.48 5.43 -16.83
CA GLU A 315 10.46 5.16 -15.81
C GLU A 315 9.04 5.49 -16.30
N LEU A 316 8.90 5.93 -17.56
CA LEU A 316 7.63 6.25 -18.19
C LEU A 316 7.10 5.06 -19.00
N PHE A 317 6.07 4.40 -18.49
CA PHE A 317 5.38 3.28 -19.12
C PHE A 317 3.91 3.63 -19.38
N TYR A 318 3.24 2.84 -20.23
CA TYR A 318 1.88 3.09 -20.76
C TYR A 318 1.68 4.41 -21.53
N ARG A 319 2.77 5.07 -21.93
CA ARG A 319 2.71 6.30 -22.73
C ARG A 319 1.82 6.14 -23.96
N GLU A 320 2.09 5.13 -24.77
CA GLU A 320 1.33 4.85 -26.00
C GLU A 320 -0.17 4.63 -25.73
N GLN A 321 -0.51 3.97 -24.60
CA GLN A 321 -1.90 3.74 -24.22
C GLN A 321 -2.61 5.05 -23.86
N PHE A 322 -1.98 5.92 -23.08
CA PHE A 322 -2.58 7.21 -22.73
C PHE A 322 -2.59 8.20 -23.90
N ASP A 323 -1.60 8.14 -24.78
CA ASP A 323 -1.59 8.91 -26.03
C ASP A 323 -2.75 8.49 -26.94
N ALA A 324 -3.01 7.18 -27.07
CA ALA A 324 -4.17 6.67 -27.80
C ALA A 324 -5.50 7.11 -27.16
N LEU A 325 -5.63 7.00 -25.83
CA LEU A 325 -6.82 7.50 -25.11
C LEU A 325 -7.04 9.00 -25.32
N ALA A 326 -5.97 9.81 -25.28
CA ALA A 326 -6.10 11.26 -25.47
C ALA A 326 -6.44 11.64 -26.92
N ALA A 327 -6.06 10.82 -27.89
CA ALA A 327 -6.44 11.00 -29.29
C ALA A 327 -7.90 10.57 -29.57
N GLU A 328 -8.37 9.51 -28.91
CA GLU A 328 -9.71 8.95 -29.08
C GLU A 328 -10.78 9.76 -28.32
N TYR A 329 -10.49 10.20 -27.09
CA TYR A 329 -11.46 10.83 -26.20
C TYR A 329 -11.22 12.34 -26.09
N GLY A 330 -12.08 13.13 -26.74
CA GLY A 330 -11.98 14.60 -26.78
C GLY A 330 -12.02 15.28 -25.41
N ASN A 331 -12.63 14.64 -24.41
CA ASN A 331 -12.74 15.10 -23.01
C ASN A 331 -11.58 14.64 -22.10
N PHE A 332 -10.62 13.85 -22.62
CA PHE A 332 -9.46 13.38 -21.86
C PHE A 332 -8.17 14.08 -22.31
N ARG A 333 -7.35 14.50 -21.34
CA ARG A 333 -5.98 14.96 -21.59
C ARG A 333 -5.04 14.36 -20.57
N TRP A 334 -3.79 14.13 -20.94
CA TRP A 334 -2.78 13.73 -19.98
C TRP A 334 -1.48 14.50 -20.19
N THR A 335 -0.69 14.63 -19.14
CA THR A 335 0.57 15.38 -19.14
C THR A 335 1.57 14.70 -18.24
N VAL A 336 2.79 14.54 -18.77
CA VAL A 336 3.92 13.96 -18.04
C VAL A 336 4.90 15.06 -17.65
N ALA A 337 5.41 14.98 -16.43
CA ALA A 337 6.55 15.78 -15.96
C ALA A 337 7.71 14.87 -15.55
N LEU A 338 8.91 15.15 -16.07
CA LEU A 338 10.15 14.49 -15.64
C LEU A 338 10.91 15.38 -14.66
N SER A 339 11.17 14.86 -13.46
CA SER A 339 11.88 15.61 -12.42
C SER A 339 13.40 15.66 -12.64
N ASP A 340 13.96 14.63 -13.25
CA ASP A 340 15.40 14.44 -13.47
C ASP A 340 15.64 13.65 -14.77
N PRO A 341 15.33 14.25 -15.94
CA PRO A 341 15.54 13.60 -17.24
C PRO A 341 17.03 13.28 -17.44
N ALA A 342 17.34 12.09 -17.95
CA ALA A 342 18.73 11.68 -18.12
C ALA A 342 19.41 12.50 -19.23
N ALA A 343 20.74 12.64 -19.13
CA ALA A 343 21.51 13.25 -20.21
C ALA A 343 21.36 12.39 -21.48
N GLY A 344 20.78 12.96 -22.54
CA GLY A 344 20.46 12.25 -23.78
C GLY A 344 18.99 11.81 -23.92
N ASP A 345 18.16 11.97 -22.89
CA ASP A 345 16.70 11.91 -23.06
C ASP A 345 16.29 13.11 -23.93
N ASP A 346 15.78 12.86 -25.15
CA ASP A 346 15.21 13.89 -26.04
C ASP A 346 13.81 14.29 -25.53
N TRP A 347 13.77 14.83 -24.32
CA TRP A 347 12.54 15.19 -23.62
C TRP A 347 12.18 16.65 -23.84
N ASP A 348 11.16 16.85 -24.68
CA ASP A 348 10.53 18.12 -25.02
C ASP A 348 9.32 18.47 -24.12
N GLY A 349 8.88 17.52 -23.30
CA GLY A 349 7.74 17.67 -22.39
C GLY A 349 8.03 18.51 -21.14
N ALA A 350 7.09 18.49 -20.18
CA ALA A 350 7.24 19.26 -18.95
C ALA A 350 8.39 18.72 -18.07
N ARG A 351 9.09 19.64 -17.39
CA ARG A 351 10.19 19.33 -16.48
C ARG A 351 9.85 19.84 -15.07
N GLY A 352 10.36 19.15 -14.06
CA GLY A 352 10.12 19.47 -12.65
C GLY A 352 9.11 18.54 -11.99
N PHE A 353 8.62 18.93 -10.81
CA PHE A 353 7.68 18.11 -10.07
C PHE A 353 6.25 18.27 -10.59
N ILE A 354 5.50 17.17 -10.66
CA ILE A 354 4.18 17.16 -11.30
C ILE A 354 3.17 18.14 -10.67
N HIS A 355 3.25 18.36 -9.35
CA HIS A 355 2.38 19.31 -8.66
C HIS A 355 2.65 20.76 -9.10
N GLU A 356 3.92 21.14 -9.29
CA GLU A 356 4.30 22.48 -9.77
C GLU A 356 3.82 22.67 -11.22
N VAL A 357 4.03 21.67 -12.08
CA VAL A 357 3.61 21.69 -13.48
C VAL A 357 2.09 21.82 -13.59
N LEU A 358 1.34 21.01 -12.85
CA LEU A 358 -0.13 21.07 -12.78
C LEU A 358 -0.61 22.46 -12.31
N CYS A 359 -0.01 22.98 -11.25
CA CYS A 359 -0.36 24.29 -10.71
C CYS A 359 -0.15 25.40 -11.75
N GLN A 360 1.04 25.44 -12.36
CA GLN A 360 1.45 26.50 -13.28
C GLN A 360 0.70 26.45 -14.61
N ARG A 361 0.51 25.26 -15.18
CA ARG A 361 -0.06 25.09 -16.52
C ARG A 361 -1.59 25.02 -16.52
N TYR A 362 -2.20 24.71 -15.39
CA TYR A 362 -3.64 24.44 -15.34
C TYR A 362 -4.34 25.12 -14.17
N LEU A 363 -4.06 24.70 -12.93
CA LEU A 363 -4.90 25.09 -11.78
C LEU A 363 -4.89 26.59 -11.47
N ARG A 364 -3.76 27.29 -11.66
CA ARG A 364 -3.70 28.76 -11.44
C ARG A 364 -4.61 29.55 -12.37
N GLN A 365 -4.93 29.01 -13.54
CA GLN A 365 -5.77 29.65 -14.55
C GLN A 365 -7.18 29.07 -14.57
N HIS A 366 -7.44 28.05 -13.74
CA HIS A 366 -8.73 27.39 -13.68
C HIS A 366 -9.74 28.32 -12.97
N PRO A 367 -10.96 28.51 -13.50
CA PRO A 367 -11.93 29.45 -12.94
C PRO A 367 -12.47 29.02 -11.57
N ALA A 368 -12.53 27.72 -11.30
CA ALA A 368 -13.07 27.15 -10.06
C ALA A 368 -12.38 25.82 -9.69
N PRO A 369 -11.06 25.81 -9.35
CA PRO A 369 -10.34 24.58 -9.01
C PRO A 369 -10.97 23.82 -7.83
N GLU A 370 -11.58 24.51 -6.88
CA GLU A 370 -12.30 23.96 -5.73
C GLU A 370 -13.55 23.13 -6.10
N GLU A 371 -14.06 23.29 -7.31
CA GLU A 371 -15.21 22.54 -7.80
C GLU A 371 -14.83 21.20 -8.46
N CYS A 372 -13.54 20.96 -8.70
CA CYS A 372 -13.02 19.71 -9.26
C CYS A 372 -12.93 18.59 -8.23
N GLU A 373 -12.86 17.35 -8.71
CA GLU A 373 -12.51 16.18 -7.90
C GLU A 373 -11.07 15.75 -8.20
N TYR A 374 -10.31 15.48 -7.14
CA TYR A 374 -8.89 15.15 -7.23
C TYR A 374 -8.64 13.71 -6.81
N TYR A 375 -8.01 12.92 -7.68
CA TYR A 375 -7.70 11.51 -7.44
C TYR A 375 -6.19 11.31 -7.42
N LEU A 376 -5.64 11.00 -6.25
CA LEU A 376 -4.20 11.00 -5.99
C LEU A 376 -3.69 9.60 -5.69
N CYS A 377 -2.60 9.19 -6.34
CA CYS A 377 -1.88 7.99 -5.95
C CYS A 377 -0.40 8.07 -6.33
N GLY A 378 0.50 7.82 -5.39
CA GLY A 378 1.94 7.85 -5.67
C GLY A 378 2.82 7.99 -4.44
N PRO A 379 4.09 8.41 -4.60
CA PRO A 379 5.05 8.47 -3.50
C PRO A 379 4.63 9.44 -2.39
N PRO A 380 4.95 9.17 -1.12
CA PRO A 380 4.53 10.02 0.02
C PRO A 380 4.90 11.50 -0.11
N LEU A 381 6.08 11.80 -0.67
CA LEU A 381 6.52 13.18 -0.90
C LEU A 381 5.67 13.89 -1.96
N MET A 382 5.28 13.18 -3.02
CA MET A 382 4.40 13.72 -4.06
C MET A 382 3.02 14.00 -3.47
N ILE A 383 2.42 13.03 -2.78
CA ILE A 383 1.11 13.20 -2.13
C ILE A 383 1.12 14.38 -1.17
N LYS A 384 2.15 14.49 -0.31
CA LYS A 384 2.28 15.63 0.62
C LYS A 384 2.34 16.97 -0.12
N ALA A 385 3.11 17.07 -1.19
CA ALA A 385 3.25 18.31 -1.97
C ALA A 385 1.95 18.67 -2.70
N VAL A 386 1.25 17.69 -3.27
CA VAL A 386 -0.05 17.88 -3.92
C VAL A 386 -1.10 18.35 -2.92
N LEU A 387 -1.21 17.70 -1.76
CA LEU A 387 -2.16 18.09 -0.72
C LEU A 387 -1.93 19.54 -0.25
N ALA A 388 -0.67 19.93 -0.04
CA ALA A 388 -0.33 21.31 0.33
C ALA A 388 -0.69 22.33 -0.77
N MET A 389 -0.47 21.96 -2.04
CA MET A 389 -0.87 22.80 -3.18
C MET A 389 -2.39 22.94 -3.28
N LEU A 390 -3.16 21.86 -3.09
CA LEU A 390 -4.62 21.89 -3.17
C LEU A 390 -5.24 22.69 -2.01
N ASP A 391 -4.66 22.58 -0.81
CA ASP A 391 -5.03 23.40 0.37
C ASP A 391 -4.83 24.90 0.10
N GLN A 392 -3.70 25.27 -0.52
CA GLN A 392 -3.44 26.66 -0.93
C GLN A 392 -4.41 27.18 -2.00
N LEU A 393 -5.01 26.29 -2.79
CA LEU A 393 -6.01 26.62 -3.80
C LEU A 393 -7.44 26.62 -3.24
N GLY A 394 -7.62 26.33 -1.94
CA GLY A 394 -8.94 26.30 -1.29
C GLY A 394 -9.77 25.05 -1.60
N VAL A 395 -9.15 23.97 -2.04
CA VAL A 395 -9.84 22.71 -2.31
C VAL A 395 -10.16 22.00 -0.99
N GLU A 396 -11.45 21.77 -0.74
CA GLU A 396 -11.92 21.10 0.47
C GLU A 396 -11.48 19.62 0.52
N PRO A 397 -11.15 19.07 1.70
CA PRO A 397 -10.70 17.68 1.84
C PRO A 397 -11.67 16.63 1.26
N GLU A 398 -12.97 16.91 1.27
CA GLU A 398 -14.01 16.02 0.73
C GLU A 398 -13.95 15.89 -0.81
N ARG A 399 -13.19 16.75 -1.49
CA ARG A 399 -12.94 16.70 -2.93
C ARG A 399 -11.66 15.94 -3.29
N ILE A 400 -10.89 15.50 -2.30
CA ILE A 400 -9.58 14.88 -2.49
C ILE A 400 -9.64 13.41 -2.07
N PHE A 401 -9.54 12.54 -3.06
CA PHE A 401 -9.50 11.08 -2.90
C PHE A 401 -8.05 10.63 -3.07
N ASN A 402 -7.49 9.98 -2.04
CA ASN A 402 -6.09 9.58 -2.01
C ASN A 402 -5.94 8.12 -1.60
N ASP A 403 -5.23 7.34 -2.42
CA ASP A 403 -4.82 5.97 -2.10
C ASP A 403 -3.35 5.97 -1.60
N ASP A 404 -3.18 5.96 -0.27
CA ASP A 404 -1.88 5.93 0.40
C ASP A 404 -1.41 4.49 0.63
N PHE A 405 -0.36 4.10 -0.11
CA PHE A 405 0.27 2.78 0.00
C PHE A 405 1.01 2.54 1.33
N GLY A 406 1.04 3.52 2.24
CA GLY A 406 1.48 3.33 3.62
C GLY A 406 2.98 3.04 3.78
N SER A 407 3.77 3.29 2.74
CA SER A 407 5.23 3.15 2.74
C SER A 407 5.87 4.41 3.34
N ARG A 408 6.01 4.42 4.66
CA ARG A 408 6.90 5.36 5.37
C ARG A 408 7.97 4.61 6.11
#